data_AF-A0A3A4R1C4-F1
#
_entry.id   AF-A0A3A4R1C4-F1
#
_cell.length_a   1.000
_cell.length_b   1.000
_cell.length_c   1.000
_cell.angle_alpha   90.00
_cell.angle_beta   90.00
_cell.angle_gamma   90.00
#
_symmetry.space_group_name_H-M   'P 1'
#
loop_
_entity.id
_entity.type
_entity.pdbx_description
1 polymer ?
#
loop_
_entity_poly.entity_id
_entity_poly.type
_entity_poly.pdbx_seq_one_letter_code
_entity_poly.pdbx_strand_id
1 'polypeptide(L)'
;MRLLKTVFVTLFFIAAITFAIKNQESVSLQYYFINDEVWTMPLFLLVFISILLGILVAGFGGVFTGFKLKQEIKRQQKTILELEDELNSLRNLPIMESKQPYE
;
A
#
# COMPACT_ATOMS: atom_id res chain seq x y z
N MET A 1 -21.81 -0.05 -14.00
CA MET A 1 -20.50 0.29 -13.39
C MET A 1 -19.30 -0.28 -14.16
N ARG A 2 -19.28 -1.58 -14.51
CA ARG A 2 -18.16 -2.17 -15.28
C ARG A 2 -17.99 -1.57 -16.68
N LEU A 3 -19.08 -1.41 -17.44
CA LEU A 3 -19.06 -0.79 -18.77
C LEU A 3 -18.56 0.67 -18.73
N LEU A 4 -19.06 1.48 -17.80
CA LEU A 4 -18.62 2.87 -17.64
C LEU A 4 -17.13 2.96 -17.30
N LYS A 5 -16.64 2.07 -16.43
CA LYS A 5 -15.21 1.95 -16.11
C LYS A 5 -14.40 1.59 -17.36
N THR A 6 -14.85 0.61 -18.14
CA THR A 6 -14.19 0.22 -19.39
C THR A 6 -14.14 1.39 -20.38
N VAL A 7 -15.26 2.10 -20.59
CA VAL A 7 -15.31 3.27 -21.48
C VAL A 7 -14.33 4.35 -21.02
N PHE A 8 -14.30 4.66 -19.73
CA PHE A 8 -13.39 5.67 -19.18
C PHE A 8 -11.92 5.25 -19.36
N VAL A 9 -11.59 3.99 -19.10
CA VAL A 9 -10.24 3.45 -19.32
C VAL A 9 -9.85 3.51 -20.80
N THR A 10 -10.74 3.13 -21.71
CA THR A 10 -10.51 3.22 -23.16
C THR A 10 -10.25 4.67 -23.57
N LEU A 11 -11.09 5.61 -23.12
CA LEU A 11 -10.93 7.03 -23.45
C LEU A 11 -9.60 7.58 -22.91
N PHE A 12 -9.23 7.20 -21.69
CA PHE A 12 -7.94 7.55 -21.10
C PHE A 12 -6.76 7.02 -21.93
N PHE A 13 -6.81 5.77 -22.38
CA PHE A 13 -5.76 5.21 -23.24
C PHE A 13 -5.66 5.94 -24.59
N ILE A 14 -6.79 6.27 -25.22
CA ILE A 14 -6.81 7.05 -26.46
C ILE A 14 -6.16 8.43 -26.23
N ALA A 15 -6.51 9.11 -25.14
CA ALA A 15 -5.91 10.37 -24.75
C ALA A 15 -4.40 10.25 -24.51
N ALA A 16 -3.95 9.20 -23.82
CA ALA A 16 -2.54 8.95 -23.56
C ALA A 16 -1.73 8.69 -24.84
N ILE A 17 -2.27 7.90 -25.77
CA ILE A 17 -1.62 7.61 -27.06
C ILE A 17 -1.53 8.88 -27.92
N THR A 18 -2.64 9.62 -28.02
CA THR A 18 -2.66 10.88 -28.79
C THR A 18 -1.73 11.93 -28.19
N PHE A 19 -1.67 12.03 -26.86
CA PHE A 19 -0.67 12.83 -26.15
C PHE A 19 0.75 12.41 -26.52
N ALA A 20 1.07 11.12 -26.50
CA ALA A 20 2.39 10.62 -26.84
C ALA A 20 2.79 10.96 -28.28
N ILE A 21 1.88 10.79 -29.23
CA ILE A 21 2.12 11.11 -30.64
C ILE A 21 2.33 12.62 -30.84
N LYS A 22 1.55 13.47 -30.16
CA LYS A 22 1.66 14.93 -30.29
C LYS A 22 2.85 15.53 -29.56
N ASN A 23 3.40 14.84 -28.56
CA ASN A 23 4.50 15.33 -27.73
C ASN A 23 5.79 14.52 -27.96
N GLN A 24 6.09 14.19 -29.22
CA GLN A 24 7.36 13.55 -29.61
C GLN A 24 8.53 14.53 -29.70
N GLU A 25 8.30 15.82 -29.49
CA GLU A 25 9.35 16.83 -29.47
C GLU A 25 10.40 16.50 -28.39
N SER A 26 11.67 16.51 -28.82
CA SER A 26 12.81 16.25 -27.95
C SER A 26 13.03 17.42 -27.01
N VAL A 27 12.95 17.15 -25.71
CA VAL A 27 13.28 18.11 -24.65
C VAL A 27 14.61 17.74 -24.02
N SER A 28 15.37 18.77 -23.64
CA SER A 28 16.64 18.62 -22.94
C SER A 28 16.41 18.49 -21.43
N LEU A 29 16.83 17.40 -20.83
CA LEU A 29 16.77 17.23 -19.38
C LEU A 29 18.10 17.66 -18.75
N GLN A 30 18.08 18.78 -18.03
CA GLN A 30 19.21 19.25 -17.23
C GLN A 30 18.93 18.95 -15.76
N TYR A 31 19.69 18.02 -15.18
CA TYR A 31 19.48 17.61 -13.79
C TYR A 31 20.81 17.30 -13.08
N TYR A 32 21.16 18.13 -12.10
CA TYR A 32 22.32 18.04 -11.18
C TYR A 32 23.68 17.72 -11.81
N PHE A 33 23.93 16.44 -12.12
CA PHE A 33 25.21 15.91 -12.61
C PHE A 33 25.14 15.43 -14.07
N ILE A 34 23.99 15.55 -14.73
CA ILE A 34 23.82 15.28 -16.17
C ILE A 34 24.34 16.51 -16.94
N ASN A 35 25.65 16.74 -16.90
CA ASN A 35 26.27 17.98 -17.37
C ASN A 35 27.10 17.81 -18.64
N ASP A 36 27.48 16.58 -19.00
CA ASP A 36 28.50 16.37 -20.05
C ASP A 36 27.91 15.97 -21.42
N GLU A 37 26.67 15.47 -21.45
CA GLU A 37 25.88 15.33 -22.68
C GLU A 37 24.43 15.72 -22.38
N VAL A 38 23.88 16.66 -23.16
CA VAL A 38 22.48 17.08 -23.02
C VAL A 38 21.61 15.86 -23.32
N TRP A 39 21.11 15.21 -22.26
CA TRP A 39 20.21 14.08 -22.42
C TRP A 39 18.90 14.59 -23.03
N THR A 40 18.70 14.29 -24.31
CA THR A 40 17.46 14.63 -25.01
C THR A 40 16.54 13.42 -25.04
N MET A 41 15.27 13.65 -24.69
CA MET A 41 14.24 12.64 -24.83
C MET A 41 12.91 13.28 -25.23
N PRO A 42 12.01 12.53 -25.89
CA PRO A 42 10.68 13.04 -26.18
C PRO A 42 9.93 13.46 -24.90
N LEU A 43 9.23 14.59 -24.94
CA LEU A 43 8.47 15.11 -23.81
C LEU A 43 7.51 14.07 -23.21
N PHE A 44 6.83 13.29 -24.07
CA PHE A 44 5.92 12.26 -23.58
C PHE A 44 6.61 11.24 -22.68
N LEU A 45 7.85 10.86 -23.02
CA LEU A 45 8.62 9.86 -22.28
C LEU A 45 8.99 10.39 -20.89
N LEU A 46 9.41 11.64 -20.80
CA LEU A 46 9.69 12.32 -19.53
C LEU A 46 8.46 12.30 -18.63
N VAL A 47 7.29 12.68 -19.16
CA VAL A 47 6.02 12.69 -18.41
C VAL A 47 5.65 11.28 -17.94
N PHE A 48 5.77 10.25 -18.79
CA PHE A 48 5.49 8.87 -18.39
C PHE A 48 6.40 8.39 -17.27
N ILE A 49 7.70 8.68 -17.33
CA ILE A 49 8.65 8.31 -16.28
C ILE A 49 8.29 9.01 -14.96
N SER A 50 7.95 10.30 -15.00
CA SER A 50 7.52 11.04 -13.81
C SER A 50 6.26 10.45 -13.17
N ILE A 51 5.25 10.09 -13.99
CA ILE A 51 4.02 9.44 -13.50
C ILE A 51 4.36 8.07 -12.91
N LEU A 52 5.19 7.27 -13.58
CA LEU A 52 5.59 5.95 -13.11
C LEU A 52 6.31 6.03 -11.77
N LEU A 53 7.22 6.99 -11.59
CA LEU A 53 7.87 7.25 -10.31
C LEU A 53 6.86 7.62 -9.23
N GLY A 54 5.87 8.46 -9.55
CA GLY A 54 4.77 8.78 -8.64
C GLY A 54 3.97 7.55 -8.21
N ILE A 55 3.64 6.66 -9.16
CA ILE A 55 2.95 5.39 -8.89
C ILE A 55 3.80 4.47 -8.03
N LEU A 56 5.11 4.38 -8.29
CA LEU A 56 6.03 3.58 -7.48
C LEU A 56 6.07 4.10 -6.04
N VAL A 57 6.27 5.41 -5.83
CA VAL A 57 6.29 6.03 -4.50
C VAL A 57 4.96 5.79 -3.76
N ALA A 58 3.83 6.00 -4.42
CA ALA A 58 2.51 5.74 -3.84
C ALA A 58 2.31 4.25 -3.51
N GLY A 59 2.75 3.36 -4.41
CA GLY A 59 2.69 1.91 -4.25
C GLY A 59 3.50 1.43 -3.05
N PHE A 60 4.74 1.93 -2.89
CA PHE A 60 5.56 1.65 -1.72
C PHE A 60 4.85 2.04 -0.43
N GLY A 61 4.27 3.25 -0.37
CA GLY A 61 3.49 3.70 0.80
C GLY A 61 2.31 2.77 1.15
N GLY A 62 1.58 2.29 0.14
CA GLY A 62 0.49 1.33 0.32
C GLY A 62 1.00 -0.03 0.83
N VAL A 63 2.11 -0.52 0.31
CA VAL A 63 2.74 -1.78 0.73
C VAL A 63 3.19 -1.71 2.19
N PHE A 64 3.87 -0.63 2.61
CA PHE A 64 4.28 -0.43 4.01
C PHE A 64 3.10 -0.42 4.98
N THR A 65 2.00 0.24 4.59
CA THR A 65 0.76 0.26 5.39
C THR A 65 0.16 -1.14 5.51
N GLY A 66 0.12 -1.90 4.41
CA GLY A 66 -0.35 -3.28 4.40
C GLY A 66 0.47 -4.21 5.29
N PHE A 67 1.81 -4.05 5.34
CA PHE A 67 2.66 -4.81 6.25
C PHE A 67 2.38 -4.52 7.72
N LYS A 68 2.24 -3.23 8.09
CA LYS A 68 1.88 -2.84 9.47
C LYS A 68 0.53 -3.43 9.87
N LEU A 69 -0.47 -3.36 9.00
CA LEU A 69 -1.80 -3.90 9.28
C LEU A 69 -1.76 -5.43 9.47
N LYS A 70 -1.00 -6.15 8.64
CA LYS A 70 -0.80 -7.60 8.82
C LYS A 70 -0.12 -7.95 10.13
N GLN A 71 0.88 -7.18 10.56
CA GLN A 71 1.52 -7.36 11.87
C GLN A 71 0.53 -7.12 13.01
N GLU A 72 -0.27 -6.06 12.90
CA GLU A 72 -1.28 -5.73 13.92
C GLU A 72 -2.32 -6.83 14.07
N ILE A 73 -2.82 -7.38 12.95
CA ILE A 73 -3.76 -8.52 12.96
C ILE A 73 -3.14 -9.72 13.69
N LYS A 74 -1.88 -10.07 13.41
CA LYS A 74 -1.21 -11.19 14.09
C LYS A 74 -1.04 -10.94 15.59
N ARG A 75 -0.72 -9.71 15.98
CA ARG A 75 -0.59 -9.32 17.39
C ARG A 75 -1.91 -9.47 18.12
N GLN A 76 -2.98 -8.92 17.56
CA GLN A 76 -4.33 -8.99 18.13
C GLN A 76 -4.81 -10.43 18.27
N GLN A 77 -4.56 -11.28 17.26
CA GLN A 77 -4.89 -12.71 17.34
C GLN A 77 -4.16 -13.42 18.49
N LYS A 78 -2.87 -13.12 18.70
CA LYS A 78 -2.11 -13.68 19.82
C LYS A 78 -2.67 -13.24 21.17
N THR A 79 -3.03 -11.96 21.30
CA THR A 79 -3.65 -11.43 22.51
C THR A 79 -5.01 -12.05 22.79
N ILE A 80 -5.83 -12.30 21.77
CA ILE A 80 -7.12 -13.01 21.93
C ILE A 80 -6.88 -14.41 22.49
N LEU A 81 -5.94 -15.17 21.93
CA LEU A 81 -5.63 -16.52 22.41
C LEU A 81 -5.13 -16.52 23.87
N GLU A 82 -4.25 -15.58 24.23
CA GLU A 82 -3.75 -15.45 25.60
C GLU A 82 -4.88 -15.10 26.59
N LEU A 83 -5.80 -14.19 26.22
CA LEU A 83 -6.95 -13.84 27.04
C LEU A 83 -7.95 -15.00 27.17
N GLU A 84 -8.15 -15.79 26.12
CA GLU A 84 -8.98 -17.00 26.15
C GLU A 84 -8.39 -18.07 27.09
N ASP A 85 -7.07 -18.26 27.06
CA ASP A 85 -6.37 -19.19 27.95
C ASP A 85 -6.43 -18.74 29.41
N GLU A 86 -6.25 -17.45 29.71
CA GLU A 86 -6.42 -16.89 31.05
C GLU A 86 -7.85 -17.09 31.58
N LEU A 87 -8.86 -16.82 30.75
CA LEU A 87 -10.27 -17.03 31.13
C LEU A 87 -10.56 -18.50 31.43
N ASN A 88 -10.02 -19.42 30.63
CA ASN A 88 -10.16 -20.86 30.86
C ASN A 88 -9.42 -21.32 32.12
N SER A 89 -8.22 -20.79 32.38
CA SER A 89 -7.46 -21.04 33.62
C SER A 89 -8.23 -20.57 34.86
N LEU A 90 -8.77 -19.35 34.82
CA LEU A 90 -9.56 -18.80 35.93
C LEU A 90 -10.88 -19.55 36.17
N ARG A 91 -11.55 -20.04 35.11
CA ARG A 91 -12.75 -20.88 35.23
C ARG A 91 -12.47 -22.26 35.84
N ASN A 92 -11.24 -22.75 35.70
CA ASN A 92 -10.83 -24.05 36.22
C ASN A 92 -10.16 -23.95 37.60
N LEU A 93 -10.08 -22.75 38.19
CA LEU A 93 -9.69 -22.62 39.59
C LEU A 93 -10.76 -23.30 40.46
N PRO A 94 -10.38 -24.29 41.29
CA PRO A 94 -11.32 -24.86 42.24
C PRO A 94 -11.78 -23.74 43.16
N ILE A 95 -13.09 -23.52 43.23
CA ILE A 95 -13.68 -22.65 44.24
C ILE A 95 -13.23 -23.23 45.57
N MET A 96 -12.26 -22.60 46.22
CA MET A 96 -11.96 -22.88 47.62
C MET A 96 -13.17 -22.38 48.40
N GLU A 97 -14.18 -23.25 48.49
CA GLU A 97 -15.21 -23.14 49.49
C GLU A 97 -14.49 -23.20 50.83
N SER A 98 -14.22 -22.02 51.39
CA SER A 98 -13.75 -21.87 52.75
C SER A 98 -14.84 -22.41 53.66
N LYS A 99 -14.83 -23.72 53.89
CA LYS A 99 -15.53 -24.34 55.02
C LYS A 99 -14.97 -23.68 56.28
N GLN A 100 -15.69 -22.69 56.78
CA GLN A 100 -15.56 -22.24 58.17
C GLN A 100 -16.06 -23.39 59.03
N PRO A 101 -15.21 -24.00 59.89
CA PRO A 101 -15.67 -24.91 60.92
C PRO A 101 -16.34 -24.06 62.00
N TYR A 102 -17.66 -24.15 62.15
CA TYR A 102 -18.29 -23.70 63.38
C TYR A 102 -18.29 -24.86 64.36
N GLU A 103 -17.58 -24.61 65.46
CA GLU A 103 -17.43 -25.39 66.68
C GLU A 103 -18.77 -25.80 67.31
#